data_AF-A0A851SCR9-F1
#
_entry.id   AF-A0A851SCR9-F1
#
_cell.length_a   1.000
_cell.length_b   1.000
_cell.length_c   1.000
_cell.angle_alpha   90.00
_cell.angle_beta   90.00
_cell.angle_gamma   90.00
#
_symmetry.space_group_name_H-M   'P 1'
#
loop_
_entity.id
_entity.type
_entity.pdbx_description
1 polymer ?
#
loop_
_entity_poly.entity_id
_entity_poly.type
_entity_poly.pdbx_seq_one_letter_code
_entity_poly.pdbx_strand_id
1 'polypeptide(L)'
;PSPCRYSLLAVFAATDGGITRVFPNKAADDWEEEPEPFNASFYRRSLDNKGYIFKPPYRDGGCQLRVTGCDPHTEVCPLMSPLPSTAGYRGLDLENNTIGILVSTAVELSIGGKTLKPAVVGVKLDLEAWAEKFKVLASNRTDRDQLGTRRCDPSSSCEMDCEANNKDLICVLIDDGGFLVLSNQEDHWYQVGKFFSEVDANLMSALYNNSFYARKESYDFQSVCAPEAPSNTGAAPRGVFVPTVADLLSLAWWTSAAAW
;
A
#
# COMPACT_ATOMS: atom_id res chain seq x y z
N PRO A 1 5.44 22.24 29.42
CA PRO A 1 6.42 21.74 28.43
C PRO A 1 5.96 20.40 27.86
N SER A 2 5.46 20.38 26.62
CA SER A 2 5.28 19.13 25.89
C SER A 2 6.64 18.45 25.74
N PRO A 3 6.75 17.14 25.96
CA PRO A 3 8.02 16.43 25.78
C PRO A 3 8.47 16.61 24.32
N CYS A 4 9.74 16.89 24.09
CA CYS A 4 10.33 16.88 22.76
C CYS A 4 10.18 15.47 22.17
N ARG A 5 9.12 15.23 21.40
CA ARG A 5 8.98 14.00 20.62
C ARG A 5 10.07 13.99 19.56
N TYR A 6 10.87 12.93 19.54
CA TYR A 6 11.87 12.73 18.51
C TYR A 6 11.14 12.45 17.18
N SER A 7 11.45 13.21 16.13
CA SER A 7 10.88 12.99 14.80
C SER A 7 11.46 11.74 14.10
N LEU A 8 12.49 11.14 14.69
CA LEU A 8 13.21 9.98 14.19
C LEU A 8 12.99 8.82 15.17
N LEU A 9 12.38 7.75 14.69
CA LEU A 9 12.15 6.51 15.41
C LEU A 9 13.33 5.55 15.28
N ALA A 10 13.93 5.47 14.09
CA ALA A 10 15.07 4.61 13.82
C ALA A 10 15.92 5.13 12.65
N VAL A 11 17.16 4.63 12.57
CA VAL A 11 18.05 4.77 11.41
C VAL A 11 18.48 3.37 10.99
N PHE A 12 18.61 3.12 9.70
CA PHE A 12 19.06 1.83 9.20
C PHE A 12 20.00 1.94 8.01
N ALA A 13 20.77 0.88 7.80
CA ALA A 13 21.59 0.66 6.62
C ALA A 13 21.43 -0.78 6.15
N ALA A 14 20.99 -0.93 4.90
CA ALA A 14 20.92 -2.20 4.18
C ALA A 14 22.04 -2.24 3.15
N THR A 15 22.77 -3.34 3.09
CA THR A 15 23.97 -3.50 2.24
C THR A 15 23.79 -4.62 1.23
N ASP A 16 24.57 -4.62 0.14
CA ASP A 16 24.51 -5.69 -0.85
C ASP A 16 24.93 -7.08 -0.30
N GLY A 17 25.62 -7.09 0.85
CA GLY A 17 26.05 -8.30 1.55
C GLY A 17 24.93 -9.04 2.30
N GLY A 18 23.67 -8.64 2.09
CA GLY A 18 22.51 -9.29 2.71
C GLY A 18 22.24 -8.85 4.15
N ILE A 19 22.92 -7.81 4.63
CA ILE A 19 22.82 -7.36 6.03
C ILE A 19 22.08 -6.03 6.10
N THR A 20 21.02 -6.02 6.90
CA THR A 20 20.33 -4.80 7.35
C THR A 20 20.65 -4.56 8.83
N ARG A 21 21.12 -3.36 9.17
CA ARG A 21 21.34 -2.92 10.56
C ARG A 21 20.42 -1.78 10.90
N VAL A 22 19.74 -1.88 12.04
CA VAL A 22 18.78 -0.88 12.54
C VAL A 22 19.26 -0.37 13.90
N PHE A 23 19.10 0.92 14.14
CA PHE A 23 19.45 1.59 15.39
C PHE A 23 18.30 2.51 15.83
N PRO A 24 17.97 2.58 17.14
CA PRO A 24 18.55 1.81 18.26
C PRO A 24 18.09 0.34 18.29
N ASN A 25 18.74 -0.51 19.11
CA ASN A 25 18.41 -1.94 19.20
C ASN A 25 16.92 -2.21 19.47
N LYS A 26 16.27 -1.38 20.30
CA LYS A 26 14.82 -1.49 20.53
C LYS A 26 14.01 -1.41 19.23
N ALA A 27 14.39 -0.52 18.32
CA ALA A 27 13.72 -0.39 17.03
C ALA A 27 14.11 -1.51 16.04
N ALA A 28 15.21 -2.22 16.30
CA ALA A 28 15.57 -3.42 15.55
C ALA A 28 14.70 -4.62 15.93
N ASP A 29 14.32 -4.71 17.22
CA ASP A 29 13.40 -5.75 17.71
C ASP A 29 11.99 -5.57 17.12
N ASP A 30 11.55 -4.32 16.93
CA ASP A 30 10.26 -3.93 16.34
C ASP A 30 10.33 -3.72 14.80
N TRP A 31 11.33 -4.31 14.12
CA TRP A 31 11.53 -4.13 12.68
C TRP A 31 10.65 -5.07 11.86
N GLU A 32 9.64 -4.49 11.20
CA GLU A 32 8.64 -5.24 10.42
C GLU A 32 9.02 -5.46 8.94
N GLU A 33 10.10 -4.83 8.47
CA GLU A 33 10.53 -4.96 7.08
C GLU A 33 11.36 -6.23 6.85
N GLU A 34 11.39 -6.68 5.60
CA GLU A 34 12.19 -7.85 5.20
C GLU A 34 13.67 -7.69 5.64
N PRO A 35 14.22 -8.66 6.40
CA PRO A 35 15.60 -8.59 6.87
C PRO A 35 16.58 -8.77 5.70
N GLU A 36 16.18 -9.51 4.66
CA GLU A 36 16.94 -9.70 3.43
C GLU A 36 16.73 -8.51 2.47
N PRO A 37 17.78 -7.70 2.20
CA PRO A 37 17.68 -6.49 1.38
C PRO A 37 17.10 -6.73 -0.02
N PHE A 38 17.39 -7.88 -0.64
CA PHE A 38 16.93 -8.17 -1.99
C PHE A 38 15.43 -8.47 -2.08
N ASN A 39 14.81 -8.90 -0.98
CA ASN A 39 13.35 -9.08 -0.90
C ASN A 39 12.66 -7.77 -0.50
N ALA A 40 13.34 -6.91 0.27
CA ALA A 40 12.81 -5.63 0.72
C ALA A 40 12.47 -4.67 -0.44
N SER A 41 11.26 -4.13 -0.43
CA SER A 41 10.79 -3.20 -1.47
C SER A 41 11.51 -1.85 -1.42
N PHE A 42 11.80 -1.33 -0.23
CA PHE A 42 12.51 -0.05 -0.07
C PHE A 42 13.91 -0.09 -0.68
N TYR A 43 14.60 -1.25 -0.61
CA TYR A 43 15.96 -1.41 -1.09
C TYR A 43 16.01 -1.29 -2.62
N ARG A 44 15.20 -2.09 -3.32
CA ARG A 44 15.09 -2.06 -4.80
C ARG A 44 14.66 -0.68 -5.31
N ARG A 45 13.61 -0.10 -4.74
CA ARG A 45 13.10 1.23 -5.14
C ARG A 45 14.13 2.34 -4.93
N SER A 46 14.95 2.27 -3.89
CA SER A 46 16.02 3.25 -3.66
C SER A 46 17.18 3.12 -4.64
N LEU A 47 17.45 1.91 -5.14
CA LEU A 47 18.47 1.68 -6.16
C LEU A 47 18.02 2.16 -7.55
N ASP A 48 16.75 1.98 -7.88
CA ASP A 48 16.20 2.35 -9.18
C ASP A 48 15.95 3.87 -9.31
N ASN A 49 15.61 4.53 -8.21
CA ASN A 49 15.29 5.95 -8.20
C ASN A 49 16.47 6.84 -7.78
N LYS A 50 16.36 8.14 -8.11
CA LYS A 50 17.26 9.18 -7.63
C LYS A 50 16.52 10.02 -6.57
N GLY A 51 17.16 10.25 -5.43
CA GLY A 51 16.58 11.02 -4.32
C GLY A 51 16.13 10.14 -3.16
N TYR A 52 15.18 10.65 -2.37
CA TYR A 52 14.62 9.98 -1.20
C TYR A 52 13.31 9.29 -1.58
N ILE A 53 13.16 8.03 -1.17
CA ILE A 53 11.96 7.23 -1.37
C ILE A 53 11.21 7.14 -0.06
N PHE A 54 9.92 7.43 -0.11
CA PHE A 54 9.04 7.41 1.05
C PHE A 54 8.14 6.19 0.98
N LYS A 55 8.35 5.25 1.91
CA LYS A 55 7.48 4.11 2.08
C LYS A 55 6.54 4.37 3.27
N PRO A 56 5.24 4.64 3.02
CA PRO A 56 4.27 4.71 4.10
C PRO A 56 4.04 3.33 4.72
N PRO A 57 3.58 3.27 5.98
CA PRO A 57 3.24 2.03 6.66
C PRO A 57 2.11 1.31 5.91
N TYR A 58 2.23 -0.01 5.76
CA TYR A 58 1.11 -0.79 5.27
C TYR A 58 0.08 -0.93 6.38
N ARG A 59 -1.15 -0.46 6.14
CA ARG A 59 -2.26 -0.70 7.06
C ARG A 59 -3.11 -1.80 6.47
N ASP A 60 -3.15 -2.94 7.14
CA ASP A 60 -4.13 -3.98 6.86
C ASP A 60 -5.53 -3.40 7.13
N GLY A 61 -6.11 -2.80 6.11
CA GLY A 61 -7.53 -2.47 6.11
C GLY A 61 -8.34 -3.75 5.91
N GLY A 62 -8.21 -4.75 6.79
CA GLY A 62 -8.97 -6.00 6.73
C GLY A 62 -9.13 -6.56 5.31
N CYS A 63 -8.10 -6.39 4.47
CA CYS A 63 -8.19 -6.71 3.06
C CYS A 63 -7.85 -8.19 2.91
N GLN A 64 -8.78 -9.04 3.34
CA GLN A 64 -8.84 -10.34 2.73
C GLN A 64 -9.29 -10.07 1.29
N LEU A 65 -8.34 -10.08 0.36
CA LEU A 65 -8.57 -10.15 -1.07
C LEU A 65 -9.51 -11.34 -1.35
N ARG A 66 -10.82 -11.10 -1.25
CA ARG A 66 -11.79 -11.90 -1.96
C ARG A 66 -11.77 -11.36 -3.37
N VAL A 67 -11.01 -12.03 -4.21
CA VAL A 67 -11.20 -11.96 -5.66
C VAL A 67 -12.65 -12.38 -5.91
N THR A 68 -13.53 -11.41 -6.10
CA THR A 68 -14.83 -11.68 -6.71
C THR A 68 -14.59 -11.73 -8.21
N GLY A 69 -14.73 -12.89 -8.83
CA GLY A 69 -14.99 -12.92 -10.27
C GLY A 69 -13.80 -12.57 -11.16
N CYS A 70 -12.96 -13.54 -11.54
CA CYS A 70 -12.20 -13.39 -12.79
C CYS A 70 -13.12 -13.84 -13.93
N ASP A 71 -13.95 -12.94 -14.47
CA ASP A 71 -14.80 -13.23 -15.63
C ASP A 71 -13.92 -13.38 -16.90
N PRO A 72 -13.90 -14.55 -17.56
CA PRO A 72 -13.09 -14.76 -18.76
C PRO A 72 -13.59 -14.00 -20.01
N HIS A 73 -14.74 -13.31 -19.94
CA HIS A 73 -15.29 -12.55 -21.06
C HIS A 73 -15.10 -11.03 -20.96
N THR A 74 -14.51 -10.52 -19.87
CA THR A 74 -14.23 -9.09 -19.68
C THR A 74 -12.77 -8.91 -19.29
N GLU A 75 -11.94 -8.32 -20.16
CA GLU A 75 -10.49 -8.05 -19.92
C GLU A 75 -10.23 -6.98 -18.83
N VAL A 76 -11.13 -6.82 -17.86
CA VAL A 76 -11.02 -5.83 -16.79
C VAL A 76 -11.42 -6.48 -15.48
N CYS A 77 -10.46 -6.64 -14.56
CA CYS A 77 -10.77 -6.89 -13.15
C CYS A 77 -11.59 -5.69 -12.62
N PRO A 78 -12.87 -5.86 -12.22
CA PRO A 78 -13.65 -4.75 -11.71
C PRO A 78 -13.07 -4.24 -10.40
N LEU A 79 -13.12 -2.93 -10.22
CA LEU A 79 -12.68 -2.19 -9.04
C LEU A 79 -13.16 -2.83 -7.72
N MET A 80 -12.22 -2.96 -6.79
CA MET A 80 -12.43 -3.38 -5.40
C MET A 80 -13.53 -2.52 -4.75
N SER A 81 -14.64 -3.15 -4.38
CA SER A 81 -15.65 -2.54 -3.53
C SER A 81 -15.55 -3.13 -2.12
N PRO A 82 -15.34 -2.33 -1.06
CA PRO A 82 -15.26 -2.88 0.30
C PRO A 82 -16.65 -3.22 0.83
N LEU A 83 -16.82 -4.44 1.34
CA LEU A 83 -17.90 -4.81 2.25
C LEU A 83 -17.29 -5.12 3.63
N PRO A 84 -17.99 -4.76 4.74
CA PRO A 84 -17.47 -4.97 6.08
C PRO A 84 -17.46 -6.46 6.41
N SER A 85 -16.28 -7.02 6.68
CA SER A 85 -16.16 -8.38 7.20
C SER A 85 -16.00 -8.35 8.73
N THR A 86 -16.78 -9.17 9.42
CA THR A 86 -16.77 -9.37 10.88
C THR A 86 -15.73 -10.42 11.32
N ALA A 87 -14.63 -10.56 10.58
CA ALA A 87 -13.56 -11.48 10.92
C ALA A 87 -12.68 -10.88 12.03
N GLY A 88 -12.50 -11.65 13.11
CA GLY A 88 -11.90 -11.20 14.36
C GLY A 88 -10.64 -10.38 14.18
N TYR A 89 -10.71 -9.15 14.69
CA TYR A 89 -9.57 -8.31 14.99
C TYR A 89 -8.55 -9.13 15.81
N ARG A 90 -7.48 -9.61 15.17
CA ARG A 90 -6.19 -9.48 15.84
C ARG A 90 -5.95 -8.00 15.87
N GLY A 91 -6.40 -7.37 16.96
CA GLY A 91 -5.93 -6.06 17.31
C GLY A 91 -4.41 -6.13 17.21
N LEU A 92 -3.86 -5.42 16.23
CA LEU A 92 -2.52 -4.88 16.39
C LEU A 92 -2.56 -4.25 17.78
N ASP A 93 -1.71 -4.74 18.68
CA ASP A 93 -1.50 -4.16 19.99
C ASP A 93 -1.11 -2.69 19.78
N LEU A 94 -2.12 -1.84 19.63
CA LEU A 94 -2.08 -0.38 19.51
C LEU A 94 -1.97 0.21 20.92
N GLU A 95 -1.26 -0.47 21.81
CA GLU A 95 -0.76 0.14 23.02
C GLU A 95 0.64 0.69 22.71
N ASN A 96 0.67 1.90 22.15
CA ASN A 96 1.81 2.83 22.09
C ASN A 96 2.85 2.75 20.94
N ASN A 97 2.67 1.97 19.87
CA ASN A 97 3.59 2.08 18.72
C ASN A 97 3.18 3.22 17.77
N THR A 98 4.02 4.25 17.72
CA THR A 98 3.94 5.37 16.79
C THR A 98 4.05 4.88 15.35
N ILE A 99 3.08 5.25 14.52
CA ILE A 99 3.06 4.91 13.09
C ILE A 99 4.30 5.51 12.43
N GLY A 100 5.08 4.68 11.72
CA GLY A 100 6.35 5.08 11.14
C GLY A 100 6.34 5.16 9.62
N ILE A 101 6.83 6.26 9.03
CA ILE A 101 7.12 6.35 7.59
C ILE A 101 8.60 6.02 7.38
N LEU A 102 8.90 5.09 6.48
CA LEU A 102 10.27 4.73 6.15
C LEU A 102 10.77 5.60 4.99
N VAL A 103 11.93 6.21 5.16
CA VAL A 103 12.58 7.02 4.12
C VAL A 103 13.93 6.44 3.81
N SER A 104 14.21 6.18 2.53
CA SER A 104 15.44 5.52 2.12
C SER A 104 16.06 6.17 0.88
N THR A 105 17.39 6.06 0.76
CA THR A 105 18.12 6.51 -0.41
C THR A 105 19.35 5.63 -0.64
N ALA A 106 19.72 5.44 -1.90
CA ALA A 106 20.92 4.69 -2.24
C ALA A 106 22.18 5.54 -2.01
N VAL A 107 23.20 4.92 -1.42
CA VAL A 107 24.54 5.50 -1.31
C VAL A 107 25.20 5.43 -2.68
N GLU A 108 25.45 6.58 -3.30
CA GLU A 108 26.09 6.65 -4.61
C GLU A 108 27.57 7.01 -4.47
N LEU A 109 28.46 6.16 -4.99
CA LEU A 109 29.91 6.37 -4.96
C LEU A 109 30.46 6.35 -6.38
N SER A 110 31.36 7.29 -6.69
CA SER A 110 32.06 7.31 -7.99
C SER A 110 33.53 6.97 -7.78
N ILE A 111 33.96 5.80 -8.26
CA ILE A 111 35.35 5.32 -8.16
C ILE A 111 35.86 5.06 -9.58
N GLY A 112 36.92 5.75 -9.99
CA GLY A 112 37.53 5.56 -11.32
C GLY A 112 36.58 5.84 -12.49
N GLY A 113 35.68 6.82 -12.35
CA GLY A 113 34.69 7.17 -13.38
C GLY A 113 33.51 6.20 -13.48
N LYS A 114 33.42 5.20 -12.60
CA LYS A 114 32.26 4.29 -12.50
C LYS A 114 31.44 4.64 -11.25
N THR A 115 30.13 4.69 -11.42
CA THR A 115 29.18 4.90 -10.31
C THR A 115 28.74 3.54 -9.76
N LEU A 116 28.80 3.40 -8.44
CA LEU A 116 28.44 2.21 -7.68
C LEU A 116 27.42 2.58 -6.61
N LYS A 117 26.48 1.66 -6.33
CA LYS A 117 25.49 1.80 -5.25
C LYS A 117 25.61 0.61 -4.27
N PRO A 118 26.57 0.62 -3.33
CA PRO A 118 26.85 -0.55 -2.48
C PRO A 118 25.86 -0.74 -1.32
N ALA A 119 25.09 0.28 -0.97
CA ALA A 119 24.19 0.26 0.18
C ALA A 119 23.01 1.21 0.00
N VAL A 120 21.96 0.97 0.78
CA VAL A 120 20.81 1.85 0.95
C VAL A 120 20.75 2.23 2.43
N VAL A 121 20.67 3.52 2.70
CA VAL A 121 20.53 4.07 4.05
C VAL A 121 19.17 4.72 4.20
N GLY A 122 18.65 4.74 5.41
CA GLY A 122 17.35 5.33 5.65
C GLY A 122 17.03 5.56 7.10
N VAL A 123 15.85 6.14 7.31
CA VAL A 123 15.31 6.50 8.62
C VAL A 123 13.84 6.09 8.71
N LYS A 124 13.38 5.75 9.91
CA LYS A 124 11.96 5.61 10.23
C LYS A 124 11.52 6.88 10.95
N LEU A 125 10.58 7.61 10.37
CA LEU A 125 10.06 8.88 10.86
C LEU A 125 8.77 8.66 11.65
N ASP A 126 8.57 9.44 12.71
CA ASP A 126 7.29 9.46 13.43
C ASP A 126 6.25 10.24 12.62
N LEU A 127 5.14 9.58 12.26
CA LEU A 127 4.10 10.17 11.40
C LEU A 127 3.55 11.48 11.98
N GLU A 128 3.23 11.51 13.27
CA GLU A 128 2.59 12.65 13.94
C GLU A 128 3.56 13.84 14.01
N ALA A 129 4.79 13.58 14.45
CA ALA A 129 5.82 14.61 14.55
C ALA A 129 6.22 15.17 13.18
N TRP A 130 6.17 14.36 12.12
CA TRP A 130 6.53 14.77 10.77
C TRP A 130 5.37 15.45 10.03
N ALA A 131 4.13 15.04 10.27
CA ALA A 131 2.95 15.72 9.73
C ALA A 131 2.89 17.19 10.16
N GLU A 132 3.21 17.49 11.43
CA GLU A 132 3.30 18.88 11.91
C GLU A 132 4.35 19.70 11.16
N LYS A 133 5.51 19.11 10.87
CA LYS A 133 6.54 19.79 10.06
C LYS A 133 6.09 19.98 8.61
N PHE A 134 5.42 18.98 8.05
CA PHE A 134 4.86 19.07 6.70
C PHE A 134 3.82 20.18 6.60
N LYS A 135 2.91 20.31 7.58
CA LYS A 135 1.93 21.41 7.65
C LYS A 135 2.62 22.77 7.59
N VAL A 136 3.73 22.96 8.32
CA VAL A 136 4.51 24.21 8.29
C VAL A 136 5.15 24.43 6.92
N LEU A 137 5.76 23.40 6.31
CA LEU A 137 6.43 23.51 5.01
C LEU A 137 5.47 23.73 3.84
N ALA A 138 4.28 23.15 3.92
CA ALA A 138 3.23 23.30 2.93
C ALA A 138 2.48 24.64 3.10
N SER A 139 2.68 25.32 4.24
CA SER A 139 2.10 26.64 4.49
C SER A 139 3.04 27.77 4.09
N ASN A 140 2.47 28.95 3.78
CA ASN A 140 3.25 30.16 3.50
C ASN A 140 3.70 30.90 4.78
N ARG A 141 3.53 30.33 5.98
CA ARG A 141 4.04 30.91 7.23
C ARG A 141 5.40 30.31 7.58
N THR A 142 6.45 31.13 7.44
CA THR A 142 7.77 30.82 7.98
C THR A 142 7.86 31.32 9.43
N ASP A 143 7.63 30.40 10.37
CA ASP A 143 7.93 30.54 11.81
C ASP A 143 7.23 31.70 12.57
N ARG A 144 7.22 31.59 13.90
CA ARG A 144 6.35 32.28 14.86
C ARG A 144 6.68 33.76 15.13
N ASP A 145 7.53 34.39 14.31
CA ASP A 145 7.92 35.79 14.47
C ASP A 145 7.39 36.64 13.30
N GLN A 146 6.66 37.69 13.69
CA GLN A 146 5.82 38.57 12.86
C GLN A 146 6.59 39.46 11.85
N LEU A 147 7.66 39.00 11.22
CA LEU A 147 8.43 39.83 10.29
C LEU A 147 9.12 39.04 9.16
N GLY A 148 8.59 37.87 8.80
CA GLY A 148 9.01 37.12 7.61
C GLY A 148 8.15 37.50 6.41
N THR A 149 8.75 38.07 5.37
CA THR A 149 8.11 38.39 4.08
C THR A 149 7.29 37.19 3.55
N ARG A 150 5.97 37.36 3.40
CA ARG A 150 5.11 36.42 2.65
C ARG A 150 5.77 36.17 1.29
N ARG A 151 5.88 34.90 0.86
CA ARG A 151 6.38 34.58 -0.49
C ARG A 151 5.37 34.90 -1.61
N CYS A 152 4.15 35.27 -1.25
CA CYS A 152 3.15 35.76 -2.18
C CYS A 152 3.20 37.29 -2.24
N ASP A 153 2.91 37.83 -3.42
CA ASP A 153 2.71 39.25 -3.64
C ASP A 153 1.61 39.81 -2.71
N PRO A 154 1.68 41.05 -2.20
CA PRO A 154 0.70 41.59 -1.27
C PRO A 154 -0.72 41.71 -1.82
N SER A 155 -0.90 41.63 -3.14
CA SER A 155 -2.16 41.89 -3.84
C SER A 155 -2.99 40.65 -4.16
N SER A 156 -2.42 39.43 -4.06
CA SER A 156 -3.16 38.17 -4.19
C SER A 156 -3.18 37.45 -2.84
N SER A 157 -4.37 37.06 -2.38
CA SER A 157 -4.48 36.05 -1.34
C SER A 157 -3.69 34.82 -1.79
N CYS A 158 -2.86 34.24 -0.92
CA CYS A 158 -2.15 32.99 -1.21
C CYS A 158 -3.16 31.87 -1.39
N GLU A 159 -3.63 31.69 -2.63
CA GLU A 159 -4.74 30.81 -3.00
C GLU A 159 -4.43 29.33 -2.77
N MET A 160 -3.15 28.97 -2.69
CA MET A 160 -2.64 27.61 -2.51
C MET A 160 -1.88 27.45 -1.19
N ASP A 161 -2.41 27.99 -0.08
CA ASP A 161 -1.80 27.87 1.26
C ASP A 161 -2.41 26.69 2.04
N CYS A 162 -1.59 25.69 2.36
CA CYS A 162 -1.99 24.52 3.13
C CYS A 162 -2.00 24.82 4.64
N GLU A 163 -2.74 25.86 5.05
CA GLU A 163 -2.82 26.25 6.45
C GLU A 163 -3.33 25.08 7.30
N ALA A 164 -2.62 24.76 8.38
CA ALA A 164 -2.87 23.58 9.22
C ALA A 164 -4.32 23.45 9.74
N ASN A 165 -5.03 24.58 9.86
CA ASN A 165 -6.38 24.65 10.42
C ASN A 165 -7.46 24.92 9.38
N ASN A 166 -7.09 25.11 8.11
CA ASN A 166 -8.06 25.36 7.06
C ASN A 166 -8.54 24.02 6.46
N LYS A 167 -9.86 23.80 6.48
CA LYS A 167 -10.48 22.59 5.93
C LYS A 167 -10.82 22.71 4.44
N ASP A 168 -10.69 23.90 3.87
CA ASP A 168 -11.09 24.18 2.49
C ASP A 168 -10.08 23.64 1.46
N LEU A 169 -8.80 23.50 1.85
CA LEU A 169 -7.74 22.98 1.00
C LEU A 169 -7.10 21.72 1.61
N ILE A 170 -7.13 20.63 0.85
CA ILE A 170 -6.49 19.35 1.21
C ILE A 170 -5.12 19.29 0.55
N CYS A 171 -4.08 19.11 1.35
CA CYS A 171 -2.70 18.99 0.87
C CYS A 171 -2.13 17.64 1.25
N VAL A 172 -1.73 16.89 0.22
CA VAL A 172 -1.26 15.51 0.35
C VAL A 172 0.12 15.37 -0.26
N LEU A 173 0.91 14.49 0.34
CA LEU A 173 2.15 13.98 -0.24
C LEU A 173 1.90 12.57 -0.76
N ILE A 174 2.16 12.35 -2.04
CA ILE A 174 1.96 11.08 -2.73
C ILE A 174 3.31 10.63 -3.27
N ASP A 175 3.64 9.35 -3.07
CA ASP A 175 4.88 8.73 -3.55
C ASP A 175 4.81 8.35 -5.04
N ASP A 176 5.93 8.00 -5.69
CA ASP A 176 5.97 7.63 -7.13
C ASP A 176 5.10 6.42 -7.47
N GLY A 177 4.80 5.56 -6.49
CA GLY A 177 3.86 4.45 -6.63
C GLY A 177 2.37 4.84 -6.52
N GLY A 178 2.05 6.11 -6.29
CA GLY A 178 0.67 6.57 -6.08
C GLY A 178 0.10 6.24 -4.69
N PHE A 179 0.95 6.09 -3.68
CA PHE A 179 0.52 5.84 -2.29
C PHE A 179 0.51 7.13 -1.47
N LEU A 180 -0.49 7.28 -0.60
CA LEU A 180 -0.59 8.44 0.30
C LEU A 180 0.46 8.34 1.41
N VAL A 181 1.41 9.28 1.43
CA VAL A 181 2.49 9.36 2.42
C VAL A 181 2.08 10.22 3.61
N LEU A 182 1.57 11.42 3.34
CA LEU A 182 1.17 12.40 4.37
C LEU A 182 -0.04 13.21 3.91
N SER A 183 -0.78 13.74 4.87
CA SER A 183 -1.87 14.70 4.65
C SER A 183 -1.82 15.79 5.70
N ASN A 184 -2.23 17.01 5.33
CA ASN A 184 -2.44 18.10 6.29
C ASN A 184 -3.63 17.82 7.23
N GLN A 185 -4.63 17.04 6.81
CA GLN A 185 -5.80 16.74 7.62
C GLN A 185 -5.58 15.51 8.50
N GLU A 186 -5.89 15.65 9.80
CA GLU A 186 -5.79 14.55 10.79
C GLU A 186 -6.75 13.41 10.46
N ASP A 187 -7.93 13.75 9.95
CA ASP A 187 -8.92 12.79 9.46
C ASP A 187 -8.41 11.97 8.26
N HIS A 188 -7.27 12.29 7.66
CA HIS A 188 -6.68 11.47 6.58
C HIS A 188 -5.53 10.59 7.08
N TRP A 189 -5.14 10.68 8.35
CA TRP A 189 -4.04 9.89 8.90
C TRP A 189 -4.33 8.38 8.92
N TYR A 190 -5.60 7.97 9.01
CA TYR A 190 -6.00 6.57 8.87
C TYR A 190 -5.93 6.05 7.42
N GLN A 191 -5.82 6.96 6.45
CA GLN A 191 -5.72 6.64 5.02
C GLN A 191 -4.27 6.60 4.53
N VAL A 192 -3.33 7.10 5.33
CA VAL A 192 -1.89 6.99 5.04
C VAL A 192 -1.51 5.52 4.82
N GLY A 193 -0.77 5.26 3.74
CA GLY A 193 -0.42 3.92 3.29
C GLY A 193 -1.36 3.29 2.27
N LYS A 194 -2.55 3.87 2.05
CA LYS A 194 -3.47 3.40 1.00
C LYS A 194 -3.04 3.89 -0.37
N PHE A 195 -3.43 3.13 -1.39
CA PHE A 195 -3.33 3.60 -2.77
C PHE A 195 -4.25 4.80 -2.97
N PHE A 196 -3.77 5.83 -3.67
CA PHE A 196 -4.45 7.11 -3.71
C PHE A 196 -5.81 7.04 -4.40
N SER A 197 -6.05 6.11 -5.33
CA SER A 197 -7.40 5.91 -5.90
C SER A 197 -8.43 5.39 -4.89
N GLU A 198 -8.02 4.75 -3.79
CA GLU A 198 -8.94 4.38 -2.70
C GLU A 198 -9.32 5.59 -1.82
N VAL A 199 -8.46 6.61 -1.82
CA VAL A 199 -8.64 7.86 -1.07
C VAL A 199 -9.45 8.86 -1.90
N ASP A 200 -8.98 9.15 -3.11
CA ASP A 200 -9.64 10.03 -4.07
C ASP A 200 -9.39 9.52 -5.51
N ALA A 201 -10.32 8.72 -6.01
CA ALA A 201 -10.29 8.18 -7.37
C ALA A 201 -10.36 9.27 -8.45
N ASN A 202 -11.06 10.38 -8.20
CA ASN A 202 -11.27 11.44 -9.18
C ASN A 202 -9.96 12.19 -9.42
N LEU A 203 -9.27 12.57 -8.33
CA LEU A 203 -7.99 13.25 -8.42
C LEU A 203 -6.91 12.33 -9.01
N MET A 204 -6.86 11.05 -8.63
CA MET A 204 -5.90 10.12 -9.21
C MET A 204 -6.13 9.90 -10.72
N SER A 205 -7.40 9.84 -11.15
CA SER A 205 -7.76 9.78 -12.58
C SER A 205 -7.33 11.04 -13.34
N ALA A 206 -7.53 12.22 -12.74
CA ALA A 206 -7.07 13.48 -13.31
C ALA A 206 -5.54 13.54 -13.43
N LEU A 207 -4.80 13.06 -12.42
CA LEU A 207 -3.34 12.98 -12.46
C LEU A 207 -2.84 12.02 -13.56
N TYR A 208 -3.52 10.89 -13.75
CA TYR A 208 -3.24 9.96 -14.85
C TYR A 208 -3.52 10.60 -16.22
N ASN A 209 -4.68 11.24 -16.40
CA ASN A 209 -5.06 11.88 -17.67
C ASN A 209 -4.12 13.04 -18.05
N ASN A 210 -3.59 13.75 -17.05
CA ASN A 210 -2.59 14.81 -17.25
C ASN A 210 -1.15 14.28 -17.34
N SER A 211 -0.96 12.97 -17.45
CA SER A 211 0.35 12.31 -17.61
C SER A 211 1.33 12.50 -16.45
N PHE A 212 0.84 12.76 -15.23
CA PHE A 212 1.69 12.76 -14.03
C PHE A 212 2.04 11.34 -13.57
N TYR A 213 1.13 10.39 -13.76
CA TYR A 213 1.33 8.97 -13.48
C TYR A 213 1.12 8.12 -14.72
N ALA A 214 1.85 7.01 -14.81
CA ALA A 214 1.67 5.99 -15.83
C ALA A 214 1.32 4.66 -15.16
N ARG A 215 0.26 4.00 -15.66
CA ARG A 215 -0.15 2.68 -15.19
C ARG A 215 0.59 1.60 -15.98
N LYS A 216 1.12 0.60 -15.27
CA LYS A 216 1.72 -0.60 -15.85
C LYS A 216 1.04 -1.82 -15.24
N GLU A 217 0.40 -2.61 -16.08
CA GLU A 217 -0.30 -3.83 -15.67
C GLU A 217 0.57 -5.06 -15.95
N SER A 218 0.54 -6.02 -15.04
CA SER A 218 1.24 -7.30 -15.13
C SER A 218 0.39 -8.40 -14.50
N TYR A 219 0.50 -9.63 -14.99
CA TYR A 219 -0.28 -10.78 -14.53
C TYR A 219 0.58 -11.74 -13.71
N ASP A 220 0.15 -12.06 -12.49
CA ASP A 220 0.78 -13.05 -11.62
C ASP A 220 0.02 -14.38 -11.69
N PHE A 221 0.58 -15.32 -12.46
CA PHE A 221 0.04 -16.67 -12.65
C PHE A 221 0.28 -17.62 -11.46
N GLN A 222 1.02 -17.18 -10.44
CA GLN A 222 1.35 -17.98 -9.24
C GLN A 222 0.57 -17.54 -7.99
N SER A 223 -0.33 -16.56 -8.14
CA SER A 223 -1.19 -16.09 -7.06
C SER A 223 -2.25 -17.11 -6.63
N VAL A 224 -2.70 -17.00 -5.37
CA VAL A 224 -3.78 -17.82 -4.82
C VAL A 224 -4.99 -16.93 -4.56
N CYS A 225 -6.13 -17.29 -5.16
CA CYS A 225 -7.40 -16.59 -5.00
C CYS A 225 -8.40 -17.46 -4.24
N ALA A 226 -9.27 -16.83 -3.44
CA ALA A 226 -10.43 -17.54 -2.91
C ALA A 226 -11.30 -18.04 -4.06
N PRO A 227 -11.78 -19.30 -4.04
CA PRO A 227 -12.69 -19.77 -5.07
C PRO A 227 -13.98 -18.95 -5.04
N GLU A 228 -14.51 -18.63 -6.20
CA GLU A 228 -15.81 -18.00 -6.31
C GLU A 228 -16.88 -18.91 -5.73
N ALA A 229 -17.86 -18.32 -5.03
CA ALA A 229 -19.01 -19.07 -4.57
C ALA A 229 -19.72 -19.67 -5.79
N PRO A 230 -20.03 -20.98 -5.80
CA PRO A 230 -20.70 -21.60 -6.93
C PRO A 230 -22.02 -20.86 -7.20
N SER A 231 -22.24 -20.44 -8.44
CA SER A 231 -23.53 -19.90 -8.84
C SER A 231 -24.57 -21.01 -8.74
N ASN A 232 -25.71 -20.73 -8.10
CA ASN A 232 -26.83 -21.68 -8.02
C ASN A 232 -27.57 -21.86 -9.37
N THR A 233 -26.94 -21.48 -10.49
CA THR A 233 -27.45 -21.62 -11.84
C THR A 233 -26.58 -22.62 -12.60
N GLY A 234 -26.77 -23.91 -12.31
CA GLY A 234 -26.09 -24.97 -13.05
C GLY A 234 -25.93 -26.29 -12.31
N ALA A 235 -26.99 -26.83 -11.71
CA ALA A 235 -26.99 -28.19 -11.18
C ALA A 235 -27.86 -29.11 -12.06
N ALA A 236 -27.34 -29.52 -13.22
CA ALA A 236 -27.58 -30.88 -13.67
C ALA A 236 -26.46 -31.72 -13.03
N PRO A 237 -26.76 -32.80 -12.29
CA PRO A 237 -25.73 -33.59 -11.64
C PRO A 237 -24.76 -34.11 -12.70
N ARG A 238 -23.47 -33.76 -12.58
CA ARG A 238 -22.40 -34.39 -13.37
C ARG A 238 -22.10 -35.77 -12.79
N GLY A 239 -23.06 -36.66 -12.91
CA GLY A 239 -22.88 -38.09 -12.67
C GLY A 239 -23.15 -38.84 -13.96
N VAL A 240 -22.09 -39.23 -14.68
CA VAL A 240 -22.24 -40.29 -15.68
C VAL A 240 -22.24 -41.61 -14.90
N PHE A 241 -23.41 -42.20 -14.72
CA PHE A 241 -23.51 -43.56 -14.23
C PHE A 241 -23.05 -44.49 -15.36
N VAL A 242 -21.90 -45.13 -15.19
CA VAL A 242 -21.43 -46.18 -16.10
C VAL A 242 -22.01 -47.50 -15.58
N PRO A 243 -23.03 -48.09 -16.23
CA PRO A 243 -23.62 -49.33 -15.76
C PRO A 243 -22.59 -50.44 -15.76
N THR A 244 -22.57 -51.21 -14.67
CA THR A 244 -21.76 -52.41 -14.54
C THR A 244 -22.45 -53.59 -15.22
N VAL A 245 -21.72 -54.69 -15.43
CA VAL A 245 -22.31 -55.93 -15.97
C VAL A 245 -23.46 -56.43 -15.10
N ALA A 246 -23.40 -56.21 -13.77
CA ALA A 246 -24.49 -56.55 -12.86
C ALA A 246 -25.76 -55.73 -13.12
N ASP A 247 -25.63 -54.45 -13.47
CA ASP A 247 -26.77 -53.59 -13.81
C ASP A 247 -27.44 -54.04 -15.11
N LEU A 248 -26.64 -54.48 -16.08
CA LEU A 248 -27.12 -54.98 -17.37
C LEU A 248 -27.84 -56.34 -17.22
N LEU A 249 -27.30 -57.23 -16.39
CA LEU A 249 -27.94 -58.51 -16.04
C LEU A 249 -29.23 -58.29 -15.25
N SER A 250 -29.26 -57.30 -14.35
CA SER A 250 -30.46 -56.94 -13.60
C SER A 250 -31.55 -56.45 -14.55
N LEU A 251 -31.24 -55.50 -15.45
CA LEU A 251 -32.18 -55.03 -16.48
C LEU A 251 -32.72 -56.17 -17.35
N ALA A 252 -31.86 -57.08 -17.80
CA ALA A 252 -32.27 -58.25 -18.57
C ALA A 252 -33.22 -59.17 -17.79
N TRP A 253 -32.99 -59.33 -16.48
CA TRP A 253 -33.88 -60.11 -15.61
C TRP A 253 -35.23 -59.42 -15.41
N TRP A 254 -35.25 -58.11 -15.18
CA TRP A 254 -36.49 -57.35 -15.03
C TRP A 254 -37.33 -57.35 -16.31
N THR A 255 -36.71 -57.20 -17.49
CA THR A 255 -37.44 -57.25 -18.76
C THR A 255 -37.95 -58.65 -19.09
N SER A 256 -37.18 -59.68 -18.74
CA SER A 256 -37.65 -61.07 -18.86
C SER A 256 -38.70 -61.42 -17.80
N ALA A 257 -38.70 -60.84 -16.61
CA ALA A 257 -39.78 -61.02 -15.64
C ALA A 257 -41.07 -60.28 -16.03
N ALA A 258 -40.96 -59.11 -16.66
CA ALA A 258 -42.11 -58.33 -17.12
C ALA A 258 -42.73 -58.83 -18.44
N ALA A 259 -42.00 -59.65 -19.20
CA ALA A 259 -42.45 -60.23 -20.47
C ALA A 259 -43.18 -61.58 -20.31
N TRP A 260 -43.42 -62.05 -19.07
CA TRP A 260 -44.11 -63.30 -18.74
C TRP A 260 -45.34 -63.06 -17.87
#